data_AF-A0A9E5YLR5-F1
#
_entry.id   AF-A0A9E5YLR5-F1
#
_cell.length_a   1.000
_cell.length_b   1.000
_cell.length_c   1.000
_cell.angle_alpha   90.00
_cell.angle_beta   90.00
_cell.angle_gamma   90.00
#
_symmetry.space_group_name_H-M   'P 1'
#
loop_
_entity.id
_entity.type
_entity.pdbx_description
1 polymer ?
#
loop_
_entity_poly.entity_id
_entity_poly.type
_entity_poly.pdbx_seq_one_letter_code
_entity_poly.pdbx_strand_id
1 'polypeptide(L)'
;MKAAVIDLYGTLSESDFIAASFQGISKFEKNIDKLMSLIQGIRFIVGPDPVSGLPTITPNFTLKEAPKYLEHVMQICESYSQKNKLLIVFDEFQEVGKYAEQGFEKRLRKEIQKHSNISYLFCGSRHHMLEMMFNSPDRAFYKLARSFRLKHIALSHYKAWAIDLFEQGGKILPIKVIESIVKRCEQHPAYIQQFLSELWYVNKISLAVVDEVEESLLRENQPTFIKEWDTLTVNQRKTLKLIVTTDGKGMFTTENLQSVGFSSPGMLTRTLKSLVEKDIIRKNDAYKLQDPIFKKWLMLLSSKFRAV
;
A
#
# COMPACT_ATOMS: atom_id res chain seq x y z
N MET A 1 2.43 2.33 -26.77
CA MET A 1 1.49 1.85 -25.74
C MET A 1 1.13 3.06 -24.87
N LYS A 2 -0.16 3.37 -24.71
CA LYS A 2 -0.61 4.44 -23.80
C LYS A 2 -0.94 3.83 -22.44
N ALA A 3 -0.64 4.53 -21.35
CA ALA A 3 -0.91 4.07 -19.99
C ALA A 3 -1.66 5.14 -19.18
N ALA A 4 -2.75 4.73 -18.53
CA ALA A 4 -3.48 5.56 -17.55
C ALA A 4 -3.22 4.96 -16.19
N VAL A 5 -2.77 5.81 -15.26
CA VAL A 5 -2.72 5.50 -13.85
C VAL A 5 -3.89 6.22 -13.20
N ILE A 6 -4.77 5.43 -12.60
CA ILE A 6 -5.96 5.85 -11.89
C ILE A 6 -5.70 5.56 -10.42
N ASP A 7 -5.46 6.62 -9.65
CA ASP A 7 -5.30 6.53 -8.21
C ASP A 7 -6.69 6.50 -7.56
N LEU A 8 -6.97 5.44 -6.80
CA LEU A 8 -8.24 5.26 -6.10
C LEU A 8 -8.13 5.55 -4.60
N TYR A 9 -6.97 6.03 -4.13
CA TYR A 9 -6.80 6.37 -2.73
C TYR A 9 -7.82 7.41 -2.26
N GLY A 10 -8.52 7.10 -1.17
CA GLY A 10 -9.53 8.00 -0.60
C GLY A 10 -10.88 8.02 -1.32
N THR A 11 -11.07 7.23 -2.37
CA THR A 11 -12.39 7.05 -3.01
C THR A 11 -13.33 6.29 -2.07
N LEU A 12 -14.59 6.73 -1.98
CA LEU A 12 -15.57 6.18 -1.03
C LEU A 12 -16.83 5.64 -1.72
N SER A 13 -16.98 5.91 -3.02
CA SER A 13 -18.19 5.61 -3.78
C SER A 13 -17.89 5.23 -5.24
N GLU A 14 -18.89 4.65 -5.91
CA GLU A 14 -18.85 4.42 -7.36
C GLU A 14 -18.68 5.74 -8.13
N SER A 15 -19.20 6.84 -7.57
CA SER A 15 -19.06 8.17 -8.16
C SER A 15 -17.62 8.66 -8.16
N ASP A 16 -16.91 8.46 -7.05
CA ASP A 16 -15.49 8.81 -6.93
C ASP A 16 -14.63 7.98 -7.87
N PHE A 17 -14.94 6.69 -8.03
CA PHE A 17 -14.24 5.82 -8.98
C PHE A 17 -14.39 6.31 -10.42
N ILE A 18 -15.60 6.70 -10.82
CA ILE A 18 -15.89 7.23 -12.16
C ILE A 18 -15.13 8.54 -12.38
N ALA A 19 -15.10 9.42 -11.37
CA ALA A 19 -14.34 10.66 -11.40
C ALA A 19 -12.83 10.42 -11.60
N ALA A 20 -12.23 9.57 -10.74
CA ALA A 20 -10.81 9.23 -10.80
C ALA A 20 -10.46 8.57 -12.13
N SER A 21 -11.31 7.67 -12.62
CA SER A 21 -11.12 7.00 -13.91
C SER A 21 -11.14 8.00 -15.06
N PHE A 22 -12.13 8.90 -15.09
CA PHE A 22 -12.21 9.95 -16.10
C PHE A 22 -10.99 10.87 -16.08
N GLN A 23 -10.52 11.27 -14.90
CA GLN A 23 -9.31 12.07 -14.74
C GLN A 23 -8.05 11.33 -15.23
N GLY A 24 -7.95 10.03 -14.99
CA GLY A 24 -6.84 9.21 -15.51
C GLY A 24 -6.86 9.08 -17.03
N ILE A 25 -8.06 8.87 -17.60
CA ILE A 25 -8.28 8.65 -19.03
C ILE A 25 -8.17 9.95 -19.83
N SER A 26 -8.57 11.09 -19.27
CA SER A 26 -8.52 12.40 -19.95
C SER A 26 -7.09 12.78 -20.36
N LYS A 27 -6.08 12.25 -19.66
CA LYS A 27 -4.67 12.39 -20.06
C LYS A 27 -4.36 11.83 -21.45
N PHE A 28 -5.20 10.95 -21.99
CA PHE A 28 -5.03 10.39 -23.34
C PHE A 28 -5.48 11.31 -24.48
N GLU A 29 -6.37 12.26 -24.19
CA GLU A 29 -7.07 13.08 -25.17
C GLU A 29 -7.15 14.52 -24.66
N LYS A 30 -6.37 15.38 -25.30
CA LYS A 30 -6.31 16.81 -24.97
C LYS A 30 -7.61 17.54 -25.28
N ASN A 31 -8.47 16.95 -26.12
CA ASN A 31 -9.76 17.50 -26.46
C ASN A 31 -10.83 17.09 -25.44
N ILE A 32 -11.00 17.95 -24.43
CA ILE A 32 -12.01 17.78 -23.37
C ILE A 32 -13.41 17.73 -23.96
N ASP A 33 -13.75 18.51 -24.98
CA ASP A 33 -15.09 18.52 -25.58
C ASP A 33 -15.45 17.17 -26.20
N LYS A 34 -14.47 16.52 -26.84
CA LYS A 34 -14.63 15.17 -27.37
C LYS A 34 -14.81 14.15 -26.26
N LEU A 35 -14.06 14.27 -25.17
CA LEU A 35 -14.18 13.39 -23.99
C LEU A 35 -15.55 13.57 -23.30
N MET A 36 -16.00 14.82 -23.17
CA MET A 36 -17.31 15.21 -22.61
C MET A 36 -18.46 14.76 -23.52
N SER A 37 -18.28 14.80 -24.84
CA SER A 37 -19.27 14.31 -25.81
C SER A 37 -19.47 12.80 -25.77
N LEU A 38 -18.47 12.04 -25.29
CA LEU A 38 -18.55 10.60 -25.08
C LEU A 38 -19.24 10.24 -23.77
N ILE A 39 -19.42 11.21 -22.87
CA ILE A 39 -20.12 11.06 -21.60
C ILE A 39 -21.36 11.97 -21.59
N GLN A 40 -22.22 11.80 -22.59
CA GLN A 40 -23.48 12.52 -22.65
C GLN A 40 -24.30 12.29 -21.37
N GLY A 41 -24.57 13.37 -20.64
CA GLY A 41 -25.39 13.38 -19.43
C GLY A 41 -24.63 13.67 -18.13
N ILE A 42 -23.30 13.51 -18.06
CA ILE A 42 -22.56 13.92 -16.85
C ILE A 42 -22.34 15.43 -16.89
N ARG A 43 -22.88 16.12 -15.89
CA ARG A 43 -22.45 17.48 -15.57
C ARG A 43 -21.22 17.38 -14.70
N PHE A 44 -20.06 17.77 -15.22
CA PHE A 44 -18.86 17.87 -14.40
C PHE A 44 -18.78 19.27 -13.80
N ILE A 45 -18.60 19.35 -12.48
CA ILE A 45 -18.25 20.58 -11.79
C ILE A 45 -16.73 20.65 -11.81
N VAL A 46 -16.20 21.60 -12.57
CA VAL A 46 -14.78 21.94 -12.55
C VAL A 46 -14.61 23.00 -11.48
N GLY A 47 -13.82 22.69 -10.44
CA GLY A 47 -13.56 23.61 -9.35
C GLY A 47 -12.23 23.31 -8.67
N PRO A 48 -11.65 24.30 -7.97
CA PRO A 48 -10.49 24.04 -7.14
C PRO A 48 -10.90 23.11 -6.00
N ASP A 49 -10.14 22.03 -5.82
CA ASP A 49 -10.28 21.18 -4.65
C ASP A 49 -10.04 22.03 -3.38
N PRO A 50 -10.93 21.99 -2.38
CA PRO A 50 -10.85 22.86 -1.21
C PRO A 50 -9.64 22.60 -0.30
N VAL A 51 -8.93 21.47 -0.49
CA VAL A 51 -7.76 21.10 0.30
C VAL A 51 -6.46 21.39 -0.45
N SER A 52 -6.40 21.06 -1.74
CA SER A 52 -5.18 21.13 -2.56
C SER A 52 -5.11 22.34 -3.48
N GLY A 53 -6.24 23.02 -3.74
CA GLY A 53 -6.32 24.17 -4.65
C GLY A 53 -6.11 23.83 -6.13
N LEU A 54 -5.93 22.55 -6.46
CA LEU A 54 -5.76 22.08 -7.83
C LEU A 54 -7.11 21.96 -8.54
N PRO A 55 -7.17 22.18 -9.87
CA PRO A 55 -8.40 21.98 -10.64
C PRO A 55 -8.81 20.51 -10.62
N THR A 56 -9.94 20.23 -9.98
CA THR A 56 -10.55 18.90 -9.90
C THR A 56 -11.83 18.87 -10.73
N ILE A 57 -12.06 17.73 -11.37
CA ILE A 57 -13.24 17.47 -12.19
C ILE A 57 -14.14 16.53 -11.38
N THR A 58 -15.13 17.09 -10.69
CA THR A 58 -16.07 16.30 -9.91
C THR A 58 -17.33 16.04 -10.73
N PRO A 59 -17.65 14.79 -11.06
CA PRO A 59 -18.89 14.50 -11.74
C PRO A 59 -20.08 14.74 -10.80
N ASN A 60 -21.10 15.42 -11.31
CA ASN A 60 -22.38 15.61 -10.63
C ASN A 60 -23.42 14.74 -11.35
N PHE A 61 -23.70 13.57 -10.76
CA PHE A 61 -24.78 12.70 -11.20
C PHE A 61 -25.49 12.04 -10.02
N THR A 62 -26.70 11.56 -10.27
CA THR A 62 -27.46 10.82 -9.25
C THR A 62 -26.94 9.38 -9.15
N LEU A 63 -27.00 8.79 -7.95
CA LEU A 63 -26.60 7.39 -7.70
C LEU A 63 -27.29 6.39 -8.66
N LYS A 64 -28.51 6.68 -9.11
CA LYS A 64 -29.24 5.84 -10.07
C LYS A 64 -28.57 5.78 -11.44
N GLU A 65 -27.81 6.80 -11.81
CA GLU A 65 -27.17 6.91 -13.12
C GLU A 65 -25.71 6.41 -13.10
N ALA A 66 -25.11 6.24 -11.91
CA ALA A 66 -23.71 5.80 -11.75
C ALA A 66 -23.37 4.54 -12.57
N PRO A 67 -24.20 3.48 -12.61
CA PRO A 67 -23.92 2.30 -13.44
C PRO A 67 -23.76 2.61 -14.94
N LYS A 68 -24.59 3.52 -15.47
CA LYS A 68 -24.52 3.94 -16.88
C LYS A 68 -23.23 4.70 -17.16
N TYR A 69 -22.79 5.52 -16.21
CA TYR A 69 -21.57 6.30 -16.34
C TYR A 69 -20.30 5.46 -16.22
N LEU A 70 -20.31 4.41 -15.39
CA LEU A 70 -19.28 3.40 -15.41
C LEU A 70 -19.15 2.77 -16.80
N GLU A 71 -20.27 2.35 -17.41
CA GLU A 71 -20.29 1.80 -18.77
C GLU A 71 -19.70 2.79 -19.79
N HIS A 72 -20.08 4.07 -19.75
CA HIS A 72 -19.53 5.09 -20.64
C HIS A 72 -18.01 5.26 -20.48
N VAL A 73 -17.51 5.37 -19.25
CA VAL A 73 -16.06 5.53 -19.00
C VAL A 73 -15.28 4.32 -19.51
N MET A 74 -15.84 3.11 -19.38
CA MET A 74 -15.22 1.89 -19.88
C MET A 74 -15.27 1.82 -21.41
N GLN A 75 -16.36 2.24 -22.05
CA GLN A 75 -16.47 2.34 -23.51
C GLN A 75 -15.48 3.35 -24.11
N ILE A 76 -15.16 4.43 -23.38
CA ILE A 76 -14.11 5.37 -23.79
C ILE A 76 -12.76 4.64 -23.84
N CYS A 77 -12.44 3.86 -22.81
CA CYS A 77 -11.21 3.05 -22.80
C CYS A 77 -11.16 2.09 -23.99
N GLU A 78 -12.26 1.39 -24.25
CA GLU A 78 -12.38 0.47 -25.38
C GLU A 78 -12.14 1.19 -26.72
N SER A 79 -12.77 2.35 -26.91
CA SER A 79 -12.62 3.17 -28.12
C SER A 79 -11.16 3.61 -28.35
N TYR A 80 -10.43 3.98 -27.29
CA TYR A 80 -8.99 4.26 -27.39
C TYR A 80 -8.18 3.01 -27.73
N SER A 81 -8.57 1.87 -27.17
CA SER A 81 -7.88 0.61 -27.39
C SER A 81 -7.96 0.13 -28.85
N GLN A 82 -8.98 0.52 -29.60
CA GLN A 82 -9.10 0.17 -31.03
C GLN A 82 -7.97 0.76 -31.90
N LYS A 83 -7.38 1.89 -31.47
CA LYS A 83 -6.30 2.57 -32.21
C LYS A 83 -4.93 2.40 -31.59
N ASN A 84 -4.86 2.06 -30.30
CA ASN A 84 -3.61 2.02 -29.54
C ASN A 84 -3.66 0.88 -28.52
N LYS A 85 -2.53 0.17 -28.31
CA LYS A 85 -2.39 -0.68 -27.12
C LYS A 85 -2.51 0.17 -25.86
N LEU A 86 -3.43 -0.22 -24.98
CA LEU A 86 -3.78 0.53 -23.77
C LEU A 86 -3.46 -0.29 -22.51
N LEU A 87 -2.82 0.36 -21.54
CA LEU A 87 -2.60 -0.13 -20.18
C LEU A 87 -3.41 0.74 -19.21
N ILE A 88 -4.25 0.11 -18.39
CA ILE A 88 -4.96 0.79 -17.30
C ILE A 88 -4.41 0.24 -16.00
N VAL A 89 -3.86 1.12 -15.18
CA VAL A 89 -3.38 0.82 -13.83
C VAL A 89 -4.36 1.41 -12.84
N PHE A 90 -5.02 0.56 -12.08
CA PHE A 90 -5.78 0.98 -10.90
C PHE A 90 -4.87 0.85 -9.68
N ASP A 91 -4.45 1.97 -9.13
CA ASP A 91 -3.68 2.03 -7.89
C ASP A 91 -4.61 2.09 -6.68
N GLU A 92 -4.18 1.50 -5.57
CA GLU A 92 -4.99 1.32 -4.35
C GLU A 92 -6.36 0.66 -4.60
N PHE A 93 -6.41 -0.35 -5.46
CA PHE A 93 -7.65 -0.99 -5.92
C PHE A 93 -8.49 -1.62 -4.81
N GLN A 94 -7.92 -1.90 -3.63
CA GLN A 94 -8.69 -2.38 -2.49
C GLN A 94 -9.75 -1.37 -2.00
N GLU A 95 -9.63 -0.08 -2.34
CA GLU A 95 -10.61 0.94 -1.96
C GLU A 95 -12.00 0.63 -2.53
N VAL A 96 -12.06 0.02 -3.72
CA VAL A 96 -13.29 -0.48 -4.35
C VAL A 96 -14.09 -1.42 -3.44
N GLY A 97 -13.41 -2.21 -2.61
CA GLY A 97 -14.06 -3.15 -1.68
C GLY A 97 -14.78 -2.46 -0.52
N LYS A 98 -14.64 -1.13 -0.35
CA LYS A 98 -15.26 -0.35 0.72
C LYS A 98 -16.53 0.39 0.27
N TYR A 99 -16.81 0.43 -1.03
CA TYR A 99 -17.95 1.17 -1.57
C TYR A 99 -19.27 0.56 -1.08
N ALA A 100 -20.24 1.41 -0.71
CA ALA A 100 -21.53 0.97 -0.21
C ALA A 100 -22.46 0.44 -1.32
N GLU A 101 -22.18 0.80 -2.57
CA GLU A 101 -22.98 0.50 -3.74
C GLU A 101 -22.89 -0.98 -4.12
N GLN A 102 -23.99 -1.70 -3.87
CA GLN A 102 -24.06 -3.13 -4.14
C GLN A 102 -23.84 -3.44 -5.64
N GLY A 103 -23.03 -4.48 -5.87
CA GLY A 103 -22.78 -5.00 -7.21
C GLY A 103 -21.83 -4.17 -8.06
N PHE A 104 -21.22 -3.10 -7.55
CA PHE A 104 -20.22 -2.31 -8.28
C PHE A 104 -19.08 -3.19 -8.81
N GLU A 105 -18.47 -4.02 -7.97
CA GLU A 105 -17.39 -4.92 -8.39
C GLU A 105 -17.80 -5.83 -9.57
N LYS A 106 -19.04 -6.33 -9.57
CA LYS A 106 -19.59 -7.18 -10.64
C LYS A 106 -19.77 -6.41 -11.94
N ARG A 107 -20.26 -5.16 -11.87
CA ARG A 107 -20.38 -4.27 -13.04
C ARG A 107 -19.01 -3.94 -13.61
N LEU A 108 -18.06 -3.54 -12.76
CA LEU A 108 -16.70 -3.22 -13.20
C LEU A 108 -16.04 -4.44 -13.87
N ARG A 109 -16.15 -5.63 -13.26
CA ARG A 109 -15.67 -6.86 -13.89
C ARG A 109 -16.30 -7.11 -15.25
N LYS A 110 -17.63 -6.97 -15.37
CA LYS A 110 -18.35 -7.20 -16.63
C LYS A 110 -17.78 -6.33 -17.74
N GLU A 111 -17.50 -5.05 -17.48
CA GLU A 111 -16.91 -4.17 -18.48
C GLU A 111 -15.46 -4.56 -18.81
N ILE A 112 -14.62 -4.83 -17.80
CA ILE A 112 -13.23 -5.27 -18.01
C ILE A 112 -13.16 -6.53 -18.88
N GLN A 113 -14.05 -7.51 -18.67
CA GLN A 113 -14.03 -8.77 -19.40
C GLN A 113 -14.43 -8.64 -20.88
N LYS A 114 -15.13 -7.57 -21.27
CA LYS A 114 -15.47 -7.31 -22.69
C LYS A 114 -14.26 -6.81 -23.48
N HIS A 115 -13.30 -6.18 -22.82
CA HIS A 115 -12.19 -5.52 -23.48
C HIS A 115 -11.12 -6.52 -23.91
N SER A 116 -10.80 -6.55 -25.21
CA SER A 116 -9.82 -7.48 -25.79
C SER A 116 -8.43 -6.88 -26.04
N ASN A 117 -8.32 -5.54 -26.11
CA ASN A 117 -7.05 -4.85 -26.40
C ASN A 117 -6.58 -3.90 -25.28
N ILE A 118 -6.97 -4.21 -24.04
CA ILE A 118 -6.59 -3.45 -22.85
C ILE A 118 -5.92 -4.39 -21.85
N SER A 119 -4.74 -4.01 -21.37
CA SER A 119 -4.11 -4.65 -20.22
C SER A 119 -4.50 -3.92 -18.94
N TYR A 120 -4.89 -4.68 -17.92
CA TYR A 120 -5.24 -4.14 -16.61
C TYR A 120 -4.20 -4.54 -15.57
N LEU A 121 -3.73 -3.56 -14.81
CA LEU A 121 -2.88 -3.75 -13.63
C LEU A 121 -3.64 -3.25 -12.41
N PHE A 122 -3.75 -4.09 -11.38
CA PHE A 122 -4.39 -3.75 -10.11
C PHE A 122 -3.31 -3.75 -9.03
N CYS A 123 -3.06 -2.60 -8.44
CA CYS A 123 -2.06 -2.38 -7.40
C CYS A 123 -2.75 -2.01 -6.08
N GLY A 124 -2.03 -2.17 -4.98
CA GLY A 124 -2.56 -1.80 -3.66
C GLY A 124 -1.62 -2.16 -2.51
N SER A 125 -1.55 -1.27 -1.54
CA SER A 125 -0.76 -1.43 -0.31
C SER A 125 -1.35 -2.50 0.62
N ARG A 126 -2.67 -2.67 0.64
CA ARG A 126 -3.36 -3.70 1.45
C ARG A 126 -3.36 -5.06 0.74
N HIS A 127 -2.21 -5.72 0.78
CA HIS A 127 -1.99 -6.98 0.08
C HIS A 127 -3.04 -8.06 0.38
N HIS A 128 -3.48 -8.18 1.63
CA HIS A 128 -4.48 -9.20 2.01
C HIS A 128 -5.84 -8.95 1.35
N MET A 129 -6.29 -7.69 1.33
CA MET A 129 -7.55 -7.30 0.70
C MET A 129 -7.50 -7.54 -0.81
N LEU A 130 -6.43 -7.09 -1.46
CA LEU A 130 -6.24 -7.28 -2.89
C LEU A 130 -6.16 -8.78 -3.23
N GLU A 131 -5.43 -9.58 -2.44
CA GLU A 131 -5.36 -11.03 -2.62
C GLU A 131 -6.74 -11.70 -2.52
N MET A 132 -7.54 -11.34 -1.50
CA MET A 132 -8.90 -11.85 -1.37
C MET A 132 -9.75 -11.53 -2.61
N MET A 133 -9.71 -10.28 -3.11
CA MET A 133 -10.53 -9.86 -4.25
C MET A 133 -10.30 -10.71 -5.51
N PHE A 134 -9.07 -11.14 -5.77
CA PHE A 134 -8.72 -11.87 -6.99
C PHE A 134 -8.59 -13.39 -6.81
N ASN A 135 -8.38 -13.90 -5.59
CA ASN A 135 -8.14 -15.33 -5.33
C ASN A 135 -9.28 -16.06 -4.60
N SER A 136 -10.30 -15.36 -4.11
CA SER A 136 -11.43 -15.98 -3.41
C SER A 136 -12.60 -16.26 -4.37
N PRO A 137 -13.15 -17.51 -4.43
CA PRO A 137 -14.21 -17.90 -5.36
C PRO A 137 -15.53 -17.11 -5.23
N ASP A 138 -15.80 -16.57 -4.04
CA ASP A 138 -16.98 -15.77 -3.70
C ASP A 138 -16.87 -14.28 -4.09
N ARG A 139 -15.68 -13.84 -4.55
CA ARG A 139 -15.42 -12.45 -4.92
C ARG A 139 -15.63 -12.20 -6.40
N ALA A 140 -16.06 -10.99 -6.75
CA ALA A 140 -16.38 -10.63 -8.13
C ALA A 140 -15.16 -10.81 -9.04
N PHE A 141 -13.96 -10.39 -8.63
CA PHE A 141 -12.75 -10.41 -9.45
C PHE A 141 -11.97 -11.74 -9.46
N TYR A 142 -12.56 -12.82 -8.93
CA TYR A 142 -11.94 -14.14 -8.89
C TYR A 142 -11.34 -14.57 -10.24
N LYS A 143 -10.04 -14.88 -10.26
CA LYS A 143 -9.27 -15.29 -11.45
C LYS A 143 -9.27 -14.30 -12.62
N LEU A 144 -9.65 -13.03 -12.41
CA LEU A 144 -9.62 -12.03 -13.47
C LEU A 144 -8.19 -11.63 -13.86
N ALA A 145 -7.28 -11.63 -12.89
CA ALA A 145 -5.89 -11.22 -13.07
C ALA A 145 -4.92 -12.29 -12.53
N ARG A 146 -3.68 -12.26 -13.02
CA ARG A 146 -2.60 -13.08 -12.45
C ARG A 146 -1.96 -12.32 -11.29
N SER A 147 -1.75 -13.01 -10.17
CA SER A 147 -1.04 -12.42 -9.03
C SER A 147 0.45 -12.28 -9.34
N PHE A 148 1.00 -11.09 -9.10
CA PHE A 148 2.42 -10.82 -9.19
C PHE A 148 2.90 -10.22 -7.87
N ARG A 149 3.63 -11.02 -7.08
CA ARG A 149 4.17 -10.58 -5.78
C ARG A 149 5.52 -9.90 -5.98
N LEU A 150 5.60 -8.62 -5.61
CA LEU A 150 6.86 -7.88 -5.60
C LEU A 150 7.77 -8.46 -4.51
N LYS A 151 8.99 -8.82 -4.91
CA LYS A 151 10.05 -9.24 -3.99
C LYS A 151 10.78 -8.02 -3.46
N HIS A 152 11.40 -8.18 -2.29
CA HIS A 152 12.32 -7.16 -1.77
C HIS A 152 13.45 -6.90 -2.77
N ILE A 153 13.84 -5.63 -2.88
CA ILE A 153 14.99 -5.22 -3.70
C ILE A 153 16.25 -5.88 -3.12
N ALA A 154 17.01 -6.56 -3.97
CA ALA A 154 18.22 -7.25 -3.55
C ALA A 154 19.28 -6.24 -3.08
N LEU A 155 20.06 -6.64 -2.07
CA LEU A 155 21.13 -5.82 -1.51
C LEU A 155 22.12 -5.31 -2.59
N SER A 156 22.42 -6.11 -3.62
CA SER A 156 23.30 -5.70 -4.73
C SER A 156 22.79 -4.47 -5.48
N HIS A 157 21.48 -4.37 -5.69
CA HIS A 157 20.87 -3.21 -6.34
C HIS A 157 20.97 -1.95 -5.46
N TYR A 158 20.74 -2.09 -4.15
CA TYR A 158 20.94 -0.98 -3.21
C TYR A 158 22.41 -0.54 -3.14
N LYS A 159 23.37 -1.47 -3.16
CA LYS A 159 24.80 -1.11 -3.20
C LYS A 159 25.12 -0.27 -4.43
N ALA A 160 24.77 -0.76 -5.62
CA ALA A 160 25.06 -0.07 -6.88
C ALA A 160 24.42 1.32 -6.91
N TRP A 161 23.13 1.42 -6.57
CA TRP A 161 22.40 2.68 -6.59
C TRP A 161 22.91 3.68 -5.53
N ALA A 162 23.11 3.26 -4.29
CA ALA A 162 23.51 4.18 -3.21
C ALA A 162 24.96 4.67 -3.36
N ILE A 163 25.86 3.86 -3.92
CA ILE A 163 27.24 4.29 -4.22
C ILE A 163 27.21 5.36 -5.31
N ASP A 164 26.56 5.09 -6.45
CA ASP A 164 26.44 6.04 -7.56
C ASP A 164 25.81 7.37 -7.11
N LEU A 165 24.73 7.29 -6.31
CA LEU A 165 24.07 8.47 -5.76
C LEU A 165 25.03 9.34 -4.92
N PHE A 166 25.80 8.76 -4.01
CA PHE A 166 26.73 9.51 -3.16
C PHE A 166 27.95 10.02 -3.91
N GLU A 167 28.44 9.28 -4.91
CA GLU A 167 29.54 9.71 -5.77
C GLU A 167 29.17 10.96 -6.58
N GLN A 168 27.93 11.06 -7.09
CA GLN A 168 27.41 12.27 -7.75
C GLN A 168 27.41 13.49 -6.81
N GLY A 169 27.27 13.27 -5.50
CA GLY A 169 27.39 14.30 -4.47
C GLY A 169 28.82 14.56 -3.98
N GLY A 170 29.83 13.92 -4.59
CA GLY A 170 31.23 14.01 -4.16
C GLY A 170 31.51 13.34 -2.81
N LYS A 171 30.70 12.37 -2.40
CA LYS A 171 30.79 11.67 -1.11
C LYS A 171 31.09 10.19 -1.30
N ILE A 172 31.85 9.62 -0.36
CA ILE A 172 32.13 8.18 -0.32
C ILE A 172 31.19 7.52 0.68
N LEU A 173 30.39 6.57 0.21
CA LEU A 173 29.50 5.75 1.05
C LEU A 173 30.10 4.34 1.24
N PRO A 174 30.59 3.98 2.44
CA PRO A 174 31.17 2.66 2.67
C PRO A 174 30.16 1.52 2.46
N ILE A 175 30.55 0.44 1.78
CA ILE A 175 29.67 -0.72 1.54
C ILE A 175 29.09 -1.29 2.84
N LYS A 176 29.88 -1.37 3.91
CA LYS A 176 29.43 -1.85 5.23
C LYS A 176 28.28 -1.00 5.81
N VAL A 177 28.24 0.29 5.51
CA VAL A 177 27.14 1.20 5.93
C VAL A 177 25.86 0.85 5.17
N ILE A 178 25.95 0.63 3.86
CA ILE A 178 24.80 0.21 3.03
C ILE A 178 24.24 -1.12 3.53
N GLU A 179 25.11 -2.10 3.76
CA GLU A 179 24.72 -3.42 4.28
C GLU A 179 24.03 -3.31 5.64
N SER A 180 24.55 -2.46 6.53
CA SER A 180 23.96 -2.19 7.83
C SER A 180 22.57 -1.57 7.71
N ILE A 181 22.40 -0.52 6.89
CA ILE A 181 21.10 0.15 6.68
C ILE A 181 20.07 -0.81 6.11
N VAL A 182 20.42 -1.53 5.03
CA VAL A 182 19.50 -2.47 4.37
C VAL A 182 19.05 -3.57 5.33
N LYS A 183 19.97 -4.07 6.18
CA LYS A 183 19.64 -5.05 7.22
C LYS A 183 18.73 -4.46 8.30
N ARG A 184 19.05 -3.26 8.82
CA ARG A 184 18.27 -2.57 9.86
C ARG A 184 16.83 -2.27 9.40
N CYS A 185 16.66 -1.94 8.13
CA CYS A 185 15.37 -1.63 7.54
C CYS A 185 14.61 -2.86 7.01
N GLU A 186 15.12 -4.08 7.20
CA GLU A 186 14.56 -5.31 6.62
C GLU A 186 14.23 -5.18 5.12
N GLN A 187 15.11 -4.52 4.35
CA GLN A 187 14.96 -4.21 2.91
C GLN A 187 13.74 -3.32 2.55
N HIS A 188 13.18 -2.57 3.51
CA HIS A 188 12.08 -1.65 3.28
C HIS A 188 12.57 -0.36 2.58
N PRO A 189 12.15 -0.06 1.33
CA PRO A 189 12.73 1.01 0.53
C PRO A 189 12.62 2.41 1.15
N ALA A 190 11.46 2.74 1.75
CA ALA A 190 11.24 4.07 2.31
C ALA A 190 12.22 4.40 3.44
N TYR A 191 12.41 3.48 4.40
CA TYR A 191 13.38 3.68 5.48
C TYR A 191 14.82 3.69 4.97
N ILE A 192 15.17 2.84 3.98
CA ILE A 192 16.51 2.88 3.39
C ILE A 192 16.79 4.24 2.77
N GLN A 193 15.84 4.80 2.01
CA GLN A 193 15.95 6.15 1.45
C GLN A 193 16.05 7.20 2.55
N GLN A 194 15.26 7.08 3.62
CA GLN A 194 15.30 8.01 4.75
C GLN A 194 16.68 7.99 5.45
N PHE A 195 17.23 6.81 5.75
CA PHE A 195 18.59 6.68 6.29
C PHE A 195 19.64 7.34 5.36
N LEU A 196 19.56 7.09 4.05
CA LEU A 196 20.48 7.68 3.09
C LEU A 196 20.31 9.20 2.98
N SER A 197 19.08 9.71 3.09
CA SER A 197 18.80 11.14 3.13
C SER A 197 19.44 11.80 4.35
N GLU A 198 19.33 11.21 5.54
CA GLU A 198 20.00 11.72 6.74
C GLU A 198 21.53 11.70 6.59
N LEU A 199 22.08 10.60 6.07
CA LEU A 199 23.52 10.50 5.81
C LEU A 199 24.02 11.47 4.74
N TRP A 200 23.15 11.90 3.83
CA TRP A 200 23.49 12.85 2.77
C TRP A 200 23.99 14.18 3.31
N TYR A 201 23.56 14.59 4.50
CA TYR A 201 23.97 15.87 5.10
C TYR A 201 25.18 15.75 6.04
N VAL A 202 25.66 14.52 6.30
CA VAL A 202 26.79 14.27 7.20
C VAL A 202 28.12 14.39 6.45
N ASN A 203 29.14 14.93 7.13
CA ASN A 203 30.49 15.08 6.57
C ASN A 203 31.29 13.76 6.57
N LYS A 204 31.20 12.98 7.65
CA LYS A 204 31.93 11.71 7.81
C LYS A 204 30.94 10.57 8.09
N ILE A 205 30.74 9.72 7.10
CA ILE A 205 29.81 8.58 7.19
C ILE A 205 30.50 7.42 7.91
N SER A 206 29.86 6.88 8.95
CA SER A 206 30.36 5.73 9.72
C SER A 206 29.20 4.94 10.31
N LEU A 207 29.47 3.73 10.83
CA LEU A 207 28.44 2.92 11.48
C LEU A 207 27.85 3.58 12.74
N ALA A 208 28.65 4.36 13.48
CA ALA A 208 28.17 5.10 14.64
C ALA A 208 27.12 6.16 14.25
N VAL A 209 27.34 6.86 13.13
CA VAL A 209 26.34 7.81 12.60
C VAL A 209 25.06 7.07 12.18
N VAL A 210 25.17 5.85 11.65
CA VAL A 210 23.97 5.04 11.35
C VAL A 210 23.19 4.70 12.62
N ASP A 211 23.87 4.44 13.75
CA ASP A 211 23.22 4.25 15.05
C ASP A 211 22.48 5.52 15.49
N GLU A 212 23.13 6.69 15.38
CA GLU A 212 22.51 7.98 15.72
C GLU A 212 21.27 8.28 14.86
N VAL A 213 21.35 8.02 13.55
CA VAL A 213 20.23 8.17 12.62
C VAL A 213 19.09 7.23 13.00
N GLU A 214 19.38 5.97 13.31
CA GLU A 214 18.37 5.01 13.76
C GLU A 214 17.65 5.48 15.03
N GLU A 215 18.39 5.99 16.00
CA GLU A 215 17.81 6.55 17.22
C GLU A 215 16.94 7.77 16.93
N SER A 216 17.37 8.67 16.01
CA SER A 216 16.55 9.81 15.60
C SER A 216 15.25 9.36 14.96
N LEU A 217 15.32 8.42 14.02
CA LEU A 217 14.14 7.87 13.35
C LEU A 217 13.16 7.24 14.33
N LEU A 218 13.66 6.51 15.33
CA LEU A 218 12.83 5.94 16.38
C LEU A 218 12.15 7.02 17.24
N ARG A 219 12.86 8.10 17.59
CA ARG A 219 12.31 9.23 18.35
C ARG A 219 11.26 9.99 17.55
N GLU A 220 11.53 10.27 16.26
CA GLU A 220 10.62 10.99 15.37
C GLU A 220 9.31 10.25 15.14
N ASN A 221 9.37 8.92 14.96
CA ASN A 221 8.18 8.10 14.75
C ASN A 221 7.48 7.69 16.06
N GLN A 222 8.09 7.93 17.22
CA GLN A 222 7.54 7.52 18.52
C GLN A 222 6.11 8.02 18.76
N PRO A 223 5.72 9.28 18.48
CA PRO A 223 4.33 9.72 18.67
C PRO A 223 3.33 8.91 17.83
N THR A 224 3.67 8.59 16.59
CA THR A 224 2.86 7.76 15.70
C THR A 224 2.74 6.34 16.24
N PHE A 225 3.84 5.74 16.68
CA PHE A 225 3.85 4.39 17.26
C PHE A 225 3.07 4.30 18.56
N ILE A 226 3.12 5.33 19.41
CA ILE A 226 2.30 5.39 20.63
C ILE A 226 0.82 5.42 20.25
N LYS A 227 0.43 6.28 19.30
CA LYS A 227 -0.96 6.35 18.83
C LYS A 227 -1.44 5.01 18.25
N GLU A 228 -0.62 4.37 17.41
CA GLU A 228 -0.94 3.05 16.87
C GLU A 228 -1.07 2.01 17.99
N TRP A 229 -0.10 1.94 18.89
CA TRP A 229 -0.10 1.04 20.05
C TRP A 229 -1.34 1.24 20.93
N ASP A 230 -1.77 2.48 21.13
CA ASP A 230 -2.90 2.81 21.98
C ASP A 230 -4.25 2.37 21.39
N THR A 231 -4.36 2.30 20.07
CA THR A 231 -5.56 1.77 19.40
C THR A 231 -5.69 0.25 19.51
N LEU A 232 -4.64 -0.45 19.97
CA LEU A 232 -4.63 -1.91 20.08
C LEU A 232 -5.21 -2.38 21.40
N THR A 233 -6.05 -3.42 21.32
CA THR A 233 -6.52 -4.17 22.48
C THR A 233 -5.36 -4.83 23.23
N VAL A 234 -5.56 -5.15 24.51
CA VAL A 234 -4.56 -5.83 25.34
C VAL A 234 -4.05 -7.13 24.69
N ASN A 235 -4.94 -7.93 24.10
CA ASN A 235 -4.55 -9.18 23.44
C ASN A 235 -3.75 -8.94 22.16
N GLN A 236 -4.06 -7.89 21.39
CA GLN A 236 -3.27 -7.49 20.22
C GLN A 236 -1.85 -7.07 20.64
N ARG A 237 -1.72 -6.26 21.69
CA ARG A 237 -0.41 -5.87 22.25
C ARG A 237 0.38 -7.08 22.72
N LYS A 238 -0.25 -8.02 23.44
CA LYS A 238 0.36 -9.32 23.84
C LYS A 238 0.83 -10.13 22.64
N THR A 239 0.03 -10.19 21.57
CA THR A 239 0.37 -10.90 20.34
C THR A 239 1.56 -10.26 19.64
N LEU A 240 1.62 -8.93 19.54
CA LEU A 240 2.77 -8.23 18.96
C LEU A 240 4.05 -8.46 19.77
N LYS A 241 3.97 -8.41 21.11
CA LYS A 241 5.10 -8.78 21.99
C LYS A 241 5.58 -10.20 21.69
N LEU A 242 4.64 -11.15 21.57
CA LEU A 242 4.97 -12.54 21.26
C LEU A 242 5.65 -12.69 19.88
N ILE A 243 5.18 -11.98 18.86
CA ILE A 243 5.79 -11.98 17.53
C ILE A 243 7.23 -11.46 17.60
N VAL A 244 7.45 -10.36 18.30
CA VAL A 244 8.77 -9.72 18.43
C VAL A 244 9.75 -10.60 19.20
N THR A 245 9.31 -11.27 20.28
CA THR A 245 10.19 -12.13 21.09
C THR A 245 10.53 -13.45 20.44
N THR A 246 9.66 -13.97 19.58
CA THR A 246 9.82 -15.29 18.93
C THR A 246 10.23 -15.20 17.46
N ASP A 247 10.39 -13.98 16.93
CA ASP A 247 10.49 -13.71 15.49
C ASP A 247 9.38 -14.42 14.67
N GLY A 248 8.19 -14.53 15.28
CA GLY A 248 7.02 -15.18 14.70
C GLY A 248 7.07 -16.71 14.64
N LYS A 249 8.06 -17.37 15.26
CA LYS A 249 8.26 -18.83 15.20
C LYS A 249 7.80 -19.52 16.49
N GLY A 250 7.23 -20.72 16.39
CA GLY A 250 6.86 -21.50 17.59
C GLY A 250 5.83 -20.82 18.51
N MET A 251 5.07 -19.83 18.01
CA MET A 251 4.18 -19.00 18.84
C MET A 251 3.08 -19.79 19.56
N PHE A 252 2.70 -20.96 19.04
CA PHE A 252 1.61 -21.79 19.57
C PHE A 252 2.07 -22.82 20.61
N THR A 253 3.36 -22.87 20.96
CA THR A 253 3.82 -23.73 22.06
C THR A 253 3.24 -23.26 23.39
N THR A 254 2.94 -24.19 24.29
CA THR A 254 2.39 -23.89 25.62
C THR A 254 3.22 -22.84 26.38
N GLU A 255 4.54 -22.98 26.38
CA GLU A 255 5.47 -22.04 27.01
C GLU A 255 5.30 -20.60 26.49
N ASN A 256 5.36 -20.43 25.16
CA ASN A 256 5.20 -19.12 24.53
C ASN A 256 3.80 -18.51 24.74
N LEU A 257 2.73 -19.31 24.70
CA LEU A 257 1.37 -18.84 24.99
C LEU A 257 1.24 -18.35 26.44
N GLN A 258 1.79 -19.11 27.39
CA GLN A 258 1.78 -18.75 28.81
C GLN A 258 2.64 -17.51 29.07
N SER A 259 3.76 -17.32 28.36
CA SER A 259 4.66 -16.16 28.53
C SER A 259 3.96 -14.80 28.31
N VAL A 260 2.87 -14.77 27.53
CA VAL A 260 2.05 -13.57 27.30
C VAL A 260 0.66 -13.66 27.94
N GLY A 261 0.41 -14.70 28.73
CA GLY A 261 -0.84 -14.91 29.45
C GLY A 261 -2.03 -15.21 28.52
N PHE A 262 -1.82 -16.05 27.50
CA PHE A 262 -2.90 -16.61 26.69
C PHE A 262 -3.31 -17.99 27.21
N SER A 263 -4.60 -18.12 27.53
CA SER A 263 -5.20 -19.35 28.07
C SER A 263 -5.47 -20.42 27.02
N SER A 264 -5.52 -20.05 25.73
CA SER A 264 -5.75 -21.00 24.64
C SER A 264 -5.16 -20.55 23.30
N PRO A 265 -4.80 -21.49 22.41
CA PRO A 265 -4.39 -21.20 21.03
C PRO A 265 -5.42 -20.40 20.22
N GLY A 266 -6.72 -20.61 20.49
CA GLY A 266 -7.80 -19.95 19.75
C GLY A 266 -7.80 -18.42 19.94
N MET A 267 -7.42 -17.93 21.13
CA MET A 267 -7.28 -16.50 21.40
C MET A 267 -6.16 -15.88 20.56
N LEU A 268 -5.02 -16.56 20.46
CA LEU A 268 -3.90 -16.14 19.61
C LEU A 268 -4.34 -16.10 18.13
N THR A 269 -5.00 -17.14 17.63
CA THR A 269 -5.49 -17.20 16.24
C THR A 269 -6.42 -16.05 15.90
N ARG A 270 -7.40 -15.74 16.77
CA ARG A 270 -8.33 -14.62 16.56
C ARG A 270 -7.59 -13.28 16.50
N THR A 271 -6.62 -13.11 17.39
CA THR A 271 -5.86 -11.86 17.48
C THR A 271 -4.92 -11.68 16.29
N LEU A 272 -4.26 -12.74 15.84
CA LEU A 272 -3.46 -12.77 14.63
C LEU A 272 -4.29 -12.40 13.39
N LYS A 273 -5.49 -12.99 13.25
CA LYS A 273 -6.40 -12.65 12.15
C LYS A 273 -6.74 -11.15 12.15
N SER A 274 -7.11 -10.61 13.31
CA SER A 274 -7.44 -9.19 13.45
C SER A 274 -6.25 -8.26 13.14
N LEU A 275 -5.03 -8.64 13.52
CA LEU A 275 -3.83 -7.84 13.21
C LEU A 275 -3.45 -7.90 11.73
N VAL A 276 -3.72 -9.02 11.05
CA VAL A 276 -3.56 -9.14 9.58
C VAL A 276 -4.60 -8.27 8.87
N GLU A 277 -5.86 -8.30 9.31
CA GLU A 277 -6.93 -7.45 8.75
C GLU A 277 -6.66 -5.94 8.96
N LYS A 278 -5.93 -5.58 10.01
CA LYS A 278 -5.47 -4.21 10.29
C LYS A 278 -4.19 -3.83 9.54
N ASP A 279 -3.62 -4.73 8.73
CA ASP A 279 -2.34 -4.54 8.03
C ASP A 279 -1.14 -4.23 8.97
N ILE A 280 -1.20 -4.61 10.24
CA ILE A 280 -0.08 -4.41 11.19
C ILE A 280 0.95 -5.53 11.06
N ILE A 281 0.47 -6.75 10.80
CA ILE A 281 1.31 -7.93 10.60
C ILE A 281 0.96 -8.62 9.28
N ARG A 282 1.94 -9.33 8.72
CA ARG A 282 1.77 -10.20 7.57
C ARG A 282 2.10 -11.64 7.94
N LYS A 283 1.40 -12.59 7.30
CA LYS A 283 1.67 -14.02 7.41
C LYS A 283 2.23 -14.55 6.09
N ASN A 284 3.52 -14.87 6.08
CA ASN A 284 4.13 -15.71 5.05
C ASN A 284 4.51 -17.04 5.73
N ASP A 285 5.79 -17.39 5.77
CA ASP A 285 6.30 -18.55 6.52
C ASP A 285 6.17 -18.38 8.04
N ALA A 286 6.24 -17.14 8.50
CA ALA A 286 6.06 -16.73 9.88
C ALA A 286 5.26 -15.42 9.94
N TYR A 287 4.70 -15.11 11.11
CA TYR A 287 4.07 -13.82 11.35
C TYR A 287 5.14 -12.76 11.60
N LYS A 288 5.09 -11.66 10.84
CA LYS A 288 6.03 -10.54 10.97
C LYS A 288 5.29 -9.23 10.97
N LEU A 289 5.81 -8.23 11.70
CA LEU A 289 5.35 -6.85 11.54
C LEU A 289 5.64 -6.36 10.12
N GLN A 290 4.74 -5.53 9.60
CA GLN A 290 4.94 -4.89 8.30
C GLN A 290 5.96 -3.76 8.38
N ASP A 291 5.89 -2.97 9.45
CA ASP A 291 6.83 -1.87 9.72
C ASP A 291 8.04 -2.36 10.55
N PRO A 292 9.26 -2.38 9.97
CA PRO A 292 10.47 -2.77 10.67
C PRO A 292 10.91 -1.79 11.77
N ILE A 293 10.61 -0.49 11.65
CA ILE A 293 10.95 0.51 12.67
C ILE A 293 9.97 0.41 13.84
N PHE A 294 8.68 0.17 13.58
CA PHE A 294 7.71 -0.12 14.63
C PHE A 294 8.09 -1.40 15.40
N LYS A 295 8.54 -2.45 14.70
CA LYS A 295 9.11 -3.67 15.33
C LYS A 295 10.26 -3.33 16.28
N LYS A 296 11.21 -2.50 15.86
CA LYS A 296 12.34 -2.07 16.70
C LYS A 296 11.88 -1.29 17.93
N TRP A 297 10.94 -0.38 17.75
CA TRP A 297 10.35 0.36 18.87
C TRP A 297 9.68 -0.59 19.89
N LEU A 298 8.96 -1.62 19.42
CA LEU A 298 8.39 -2.65 20.29
C LEU A 298 9.45 -3.49 21.02
N MET A 299 10.59 -3.78 20.38
CA MET A 299 11.72 -4.47 21.02
C MET A 299 12.27 -3.65 22.20
N LEU A 300 12.44 -2.35 22.01
CA LEU A 300 12.88 -1.41 23.06
C LEU A 300 11.84 -1.27 24.18
N LEU A 301 10.56 -1.30 23.84
CA LEU A 301 9.50 -1.31 24.83
C LEU A 301 9.53 -2.61 25.65
N SER A 302 9.76 -3.74 25.01
CA SER A 302 9.77 -5.08 25.62
C SER A 302 10.98 -5.30 26.54
N SER A 303 12.15 -4.74 26.19
CA SER A 303 13.34 -4.81 27.06
C SER A 303 13.15 -4.02 28.34
N LYS A 304 12.46 -2.88 28.30
CA LYS A 304 12.08 -2.11 29.50
C LYS A 304 11.16 -2.88 30.45
N PHE A 305 10.29 -3.76 29.93
CA PHE A 305 9.42 -4.62 30.76
C PHE A 305 10.13 -5.85 31.36
N ARG A 306 11.33 -6.21 30.88
CA ARG A 306 12.14 -7.30 31.46
C ARG A 306 13.06 -6.82 32.59
N ALA A 307 13.20 -5.51 32.77
CA ALA A 307 14.10 -4.88 33.74
C ALA A 307 13.39 -4.41 35.03
N VAL A 308 12.13 -4.83 35.23
CA VAL A 308 11.32 -4.63 36.45
C VAL A 308 10.79 -6.00 36.87
#